data_AF-A0A351FMI6-F1
#
_entry.id   AF-A0A351FMI6-F1
#
_cell.length_a   1.000
_cell.length_b   1.000
_cell.length_c   1.000
_cell.angle_alpha   90.00
_cell.angle_beta   90.00
_cell.angle_gamma   90.00
#
_symmetry.space_group_name_H-M   'P 1'
#
loop_
_entity.id
_entity.type
_entity.pdbx_description
1 polymer ?
#
loop_
_entity_poly.entity_id
_entity_poly.type
_entity_poly.pdbx_seq_one_letter_code
_entity_poly.pdbx_strand_id
1 'polypeptide(L)'
;EKAAGNQRGREPVNDFELASRLAQFFWSSIPDDDLLDLAEAGKLRESRVLSAQIDRMLNDQRSARFCDNFPGQWLQLERLITAVPDRKTYPYFYYAGYRSSMHMMSEPLLLFETVFVEDRSIMDLIDPDYTWESDMLRANYAGHSRAGGDVQVQVFRRVPLKDPRRGGVITNAAVMTMTSTPTRTQPITRGAWVNTVIFT
;
A
#
# COMPACT_ATOMS: atom_id res chain seq x y z
N GLU A 1 7.34 -4.70 55.57
CA GLU A 1 8.24 -4.67 54.40
C GLU A 1 7.52 -4.16 53.17
N LYS A 2 8.14 -3.25 52.41
CA LYS A 2 7.67 -2.83 51.08
C LYS A 2 8.27 -3.79 50.04
N ALA A 3 7.45 -4.66 49.47
CA ALA A 3 7.89 -5.57 48.41
C ALA A 3 7.81 -4.90 47.04
N ALA A 4 8.98 -4.81 46.40
CA ALA A 4 9.29 -4.82 44.97
C ALA A 4 8.45 -3.93 44.02
N GLY A 5 9.07 -2.82 43.60
CA GLY A 5 8.63 -2.02 42.47
C GLY A 5 8.66 -2.82 41.17
N ASN A 6 7.52 -2.82 40.49
CA ASN A 6 7.30 -3.43 39.18
C ASN A 6 8.07 -2.63 38.10
N GLN A 7 9.31 -3.01 37.81
CA GLN A 7 10.03 -2.50 36.65
C GLN A 7 9.49 -3.16 35.38
N ARG A 8 8.41 -2.59 34.82
CA ARG A 8 8.01 -2.84 33.42
C ARG A 8 9.02 -2.16 32.48
N GLY A 9 10.25 -2.68 32.44
CA GLY A 9 11.24 -2.35 31.43
C GLY A 9 10.94 -3.09 30.12
N ARG A 10 11.40 -2.57 28.99
CA ARG A 10 11.38 -3.30 27.71
C ARG A 10 12.14 -4.62 27.90
N GLU A 11 11.43 -5.75 27.98
CA GLU A 11 12.06 -7.06 27.88
C GLU A 11 12.56 -7.27 26.44
N PRO A 12 13.76 -7.84 26.26
CA PRO A 12 14.24 -8.18 24.93
C PRO A 12 13.29 -9.20 24.30
N VAL A 13 12.89 -8.92 23.07
CA VAL A 13 12.06 -9.81 22.25
C VAL A 13 12.67 -11.20 22.30
N ASN A 14 11.90 -12.26 22.54
CA ASN A 14 12.41 -13.64 22.45
C ASN A 14 12.30 -14.18 21.01
N ASP A 15 12.79 -15.39 20.74
CA ASP A 15 12.82 -15.91 19.36
C ASP A 15 11.43 -16.26 18.81
N PHE A 16 10.52 -16.74 19.66
CA PHE A 16 9.12 -16.98 19.26
C PHE A 16 8.38 -15.68 18.94
N GLU A 17 8.64 -14.62 19.71
CA GLU A 17 8.13 -13.29 19.43
C GLU A 17 8.73 -12.71 18.16
N LEU A 18 10.01 -12.97 17.88
CA LEU A 18 10.65 -12.56 16.63
C LEU A 18 10.02 -13.29 15.43
N ALA A 19 9.86 -14.61 15.49
CA ALA A 19 9.15 -15.40 14.48
C ALA A 19 7.74 -14.87 14.23
N SER A 20 7.00 -14.60 15.31
CA SER A 20 5.65 -14.04 15.24
C SER A 20 5.64 -12.66 14.56
N ARG A 21 6.58 -11.78 14.91
CA ARG A 21 6.68 -10.45 14.30
C ARG A 21 7.04 -10.52 12.81
N LEU A 22 7.95 -11.40 12.42
CA LEU A 22 8.29 -11.61 11.01
C LEU A 22 7.08 -12.07 10.22
N ALA A 23 6.35 -13.08 10.71
CA ALA A 23 5.17 -13.62 10.05
C ALA A 23 4.03 -12.61 9.95
N GLN A 24 3.79 -11.83 11.00
CA GLN A 24 2.80 -10.75 10.97
C GLN A 24 3.20 -9.65 10.00
N PHE A 25 4.48 -9.31 9.93
CA PHE A 25 4.97 -8.25 9.07
C PHE A 25 4.95 -8.64 7.58
N PHE A 26 5.57 -9.77 7.21
CA PHE A 26 5.71 -10.16 5.80
C PHE A 26 4.51 -10.93 5.24
N TRP A 27 3.77 -11.66 6.08
CA TRP A 27 2.66 -12.52 5.61
C TRP A 27 1.31 -12.14 6.20
N SER A 28 1.27 -11.20 7.16
CA SER A 28 0.07 -10.87 7.94
C SER A 28 -0.61 -12.15 8.46
N SER A 29 0.22 -13.07 8.97
CA SER A 29 -0.19 -14.42 9.37
C SER A 29 0.63 -14.96 10.54
N ILE A 30 0.36 -16.20 10.93
CA ILE A 30 1.12 -16.93 11.94
C ILE A 30 2.46 -17.40 11.37
N PRO A 31 3.50 -17.57 12.21
CA PRO A 31 4.76 -18.19 11.78
C PRO A 31 4.52 -19.60 11.29
N ASP A 32 5.29 -20.01 10.28
CA ASP A 32 5.32 -21.39 9.81
C ASP A 32 6.28 -22.24 10.65
N ASP A 33 6.24 -23.55 10.44
CA ASP A 33 7.01 -24.52 11.22
C ASP A 33 8.51 -24.23 11.14
N ASP A 34 9.06 -23.87 9.98
CA ASP A 34 10.47 -23.49 9.82
C ASP A 34 10.90 -22.34 10.75
N LEU A 35 10.06 -21.30 10.90
CA LEU A 35 10.32 -20.19 11.81
C LEU A 35 10.21 -20.60 13.27
N LEU A 36 9.25 -21.48 13.59
CA LEU A 36 9.04 -21.99 14.94
C LEU A 36 10.18 -22.90 15.38
N ASP A 37 10.65 -23.79 14.51
CA ASP A 37 11.77 -24.70 14.74
C ASP A 37 13.08 -23.92 14.96
N LEU A 38 13.32 -22.89 14.14
CA LEU A 38 14.49 -22.01 14.30
C LEU A 38 14.41 -21.18 15.59
N ALA A 39 13.20 -20.81 16.00
CA ALA A 39 12.98 -20.10 17.24
C ALA A 39 13.18 -21.00 18.47
N GLU A 40 12.69 -22.24 18.42
CA GLU A 40 12.90 -23.24 19.46
C GLU A 40 14.39 -23.60 19.60
N ALA A 41 15.10 -23.71 18.49
CA ALA A 41 16.55 -23.95 18.47
C ALA A 41 17.39 -22.74 18.92
N GLY A 42 16.79 -21.56 19.12
CA GLY A 42 17.50 -20.34 19.50
C GLY A 42 18.43 -19.78 18.42
N LYS A 43 18.20 -20.15 17.17
CA LYS A 43 19.07 -19.81 16.01
C LYS A 43 18.52 -18.69 15.16
N LEU A 44 17.25 -18.31 15.33
CA LEU A 44 16.57 -17.35 14.46
C LEU A 44 17.25 -15.96 14.46
N ARG A 45 17.95 -15.60 15.54
CA ARG A 45 18.71 -14.33 15.65
C ARG A 45 20.03 -14.33 14.93
N GLU A 46 20.56 -15.49 14.53
CA GLU A 46 21.82 -15.55 13.82
C GLU A 46 21.68 -14.79 12.50
N SER A 47 22.52 -13.77 12.28
CA SER A 47 22.37 -12.83 11.16
C SER A 47 22.20 -13.53 9.80
N ARG A 48 22.94 -14.62 9.57
CA ARG A 48 22.86 -15.41 8.33
C ARG A 48 21.53 -16.18 8.22
N VAL A 49 21.04 -16.75 9.32
CA VAL A 49 19.76 -17.48 9.37
C VAL A 49 18.61 -16.50 9.19
N LEU A 50 18.63 -15.37 9.90
CA LEU A 50 17.61 -14.34 9.81
C LEU A 50 17.49 -13.78 8.39
N SER A 51 18.61 -13.44 7.75
CA SER A 51 18.59 -12.91 6.38
C SER A 51 18.03 -13.93 5.39
N ALA A 52 18.44 -15.20 5.50
CA ALA A 52 17.91 -16.27 4.64
C ALA A 52 16.40 -16.51 4.85
N GLN A 53 15.90 -16.40 6.09
CA GLN A 53 14.47 -16.49 6.37
C GLN A 53 13.70 -15.29 5.82
N ILE A 54 14.23 -14.08 5.96
CA ILE A 54 13.61 -12.88 5.35
C ILE A 54 13.51 -13.06 3.84
N ASP A 55 14.60 -13.44 3.16
CA ASP A 55 14.59 -13.65 1.71
C ASP A 55 13.58 -14.73 1.31
N ARG A 56 13.51 -15.84 2.05
CA ARG A 56 12.51 -16.89 1.83
C ARG A 56 11.09 -16.35 1.97
N MET A 57 10.82 -15.57 3.01
CA MET A 57 9.49 -15.03 3.28
C MET A 57 9.05 -14.01 2.24
N LEU A 58 9.96 -13.18 1.75
CA LEU A 58 9.71 -12.20 0.69
C LEU A 58 9.39 -12.88 -0.66
N ASN A 59 9.92 -14.08 -0.90
CA ASN A 59 9.68 -14.86 -2.11
C ASN A 59 8.49 -15.84 -2.01
N ASP A 60 7.84 -15.94 -0.84
CA ASP A 60 6.66 -16.78 -0.63
C ASP A 60 5.40 -16.09 -1.19
N GLN A 61 4.43 -16.86 -1.71
CA GLN A 61 3.16 -16.33 -2.24
C GLN A 61 2.39 -15.48 -1.20
N ARG A 62 2.56 -15.76 0.09
CA ARG A 62 1.93 -15.00 1.18
C ARG A 62 2.44 -13.55 1.25
N SER A 63 3.59 -13.23 0.68
CA SER A 63 4.12 -11.85 0.60
C SER A 63 3.24 -10.90 -0.20
N ALA A 64 2.35 -11.41 -1.06
CA ALA A 64 1.35 -10.58 -1.74
C ALA A 64 0.50 -9.77 -0.74
N ARG A 65 0.22 -10.32 0.45
CA ARG A 65 -0.52 -9.62 1.51
C ARG A 65 0.25 -8.43 2.08
N PHE A 66 1.58 -8.52 2.11
CA PHE A 66 2.42 -7.39 2.50
C PHE A 66 2.29 -6.24 1.48
N CYS A 67 2.25 -6.57 0.18
CA CYS A 67 2.06 -5.60 -0.89
C CYS A 67 0.69 -4.91 -0.87
N ASP A 68 -0.31 -5.48 -0.21
CA ASP A 68 -1.59 -4.82 0.04
C ASP A 68 -1.58 -3.98 1.33
N ASN A 69 -1.14 -4.59 2.43
CA ASN A 69 -1.29 -4.02 3.77
C ASN A 69 -0.31 -2.88 4.04
N PHE A 70 0.97 -3.06 3.73
CA PHE A 70 2.00 -2.08 4.03
C PHE A 70 1.77 -0.75 3.28
N PRO A 71 1.70 -0.72 1.94
CA PRO A 71 1.46 0.53 1.22
C PRO A 71 0.07 1.10 1.49
N GLY A 72 -0.95 0.28 1.77
CA GLY A 72 -2.27 0.74 2.18
C GLY A 72 -2.22 1.60 3.45
N GLN A 73 -1.47 1.17 4.45
CA GLN A 73 -1.27 1.90 5.71
C GLN A 73 -0.30 3.06 5.56
N TRP A 74 0.85 2.84 4.92
CA TRP A 74 1.87 3.85 4.68
C TRP A 74 1.30 5.06 3.94
N LEU A 75 0.62 4.82 2.81
CA LEU A 75 0.01 5.88 2.00
C LEU A 75 -1.33 6.37 2.56
N GLN A 76 -1.81 5.81 3.68
CA GLN A 76 -3.07 6.20 4.33
C GLN A 76 -4.29 6.08 3.40
N LEU A 77 -4.31 5.04 2.55
CA LEU A 77 -5.33 4.85 1.52
C LEU A 77 -6.74 4.70 2.11
N GLU A 78 -6.87 4.32 3.38
CA GLU A 78 -8.15 4.30 4.10
C GLU A 78 -8.93 5.63 4.03
N ARG A 79 -8.23 6.77 3.93
CA ARG A 79 -8.85 8.10 3.78
C ARG A 79 -9.65 8.24 2.50
N LEU A 80 -9.35 7.43 1.49
CA LEU A 80 -10.09 7.40 0.24
C LEU A 80 -11.47 6.74 0.37
N ILE A 81 -11.65 5.84 1.34
CA ILE A 81 -12.94 5.19 1.62
C ILE A 81 -13.98 6.23 2.05
N THR A 82 -13.55 7.18 2.89
CA THR A 82 -14.39 8.25 3.42
C THR A 82 -14.50 9.46 2.50
N ALA A 83 -13.70 9.54 1.43
CA ALA A 83 -13.77 10.62 0.46
C ALA A 83 -15.14 10.65 -0.25
N VAL A 84 -15.78 11.83 -0.25
CA VAL A 84 -17.08 12.06 -0.90
C VAL A 84 -17.00 13.27 -1.83
N PRO A 85 -16.39 13.13 -3.03
CA PRO A 85 -16.47 14.15 -4.08
C PRO A 85 -17.94 14.55 -4.35
N ASP A 86 -18.18 15.83 -4.62
CA ASP A 86 -19.51 16.34 -4.93
C ASP A 86 -20.07 15.66 -6.19
N ARG A 87 -21.27 15.08 -6.08
CA ARG A 87 -21.90 14.30 -7.16
C ARG A 87 -22.22 15.14 -8.41
N LYS A 88 -22.51 16.43 -8.25
CA LYS A 88 -22.84 17.31 -9.37
C LYS A 88 -21.59 17.71 -10.15
N THR A 89 -20.51 17.97 -9.44
CA THR A 89 -19.23 18.42 -10.00
C THR A 89 -18.40 17.25 -10.54
N TYR A 90 -18.43 16.10 -9.86
CA TYR A 90 -17.63 14.91 -10.16
C TYR A 90 -18.52 13.67 -10.34
N PRO A 91 -19.47 13.66 -11.29
CA PRO A 91 -20.40 12.54 -11.47
C PRO A 91 -19.69 11.23 -11.82
N TYR A 92 -18.55 11.29 -12.52
CA TYR A 92 -17.74 10.14 -12.92
C TYR A 92 -17.13 9.37 -11.74
N PHE A 93 -16.99 10.01 -10.57
CA PHE A 93 -16.52 9.31 -9.36
C PHE A 93 -17.52 8.25 -8.89
N TYR A 94 -18.79 8.40 -9.27
CA TYR A 94 -19.89 7.52 -8.90
C TYR A 94 -20.27 6.64 -10.09
N TYR A 95 -20.02 5.34 -9.95
CA TYR A 95 -20.32 4.35 -10.97
C TYR A 95 -21.41 3.41 -10.45
N ALA A 96 -22.56 3.35 -11.14
CA ALA A 96 -23.71 2.51 -10.77
C ALA A 96 -24.15 2.64 -9.29
N GLY A 97 -23.97 3.82 -8.68
CA GLY A 97 -24.27 4.08 -7.26
C GLY A 97 -23.10 3.79 -6.30
N TYR A 98 -22.05 3.12 -6.76
CA TYR A 98 -20.81 2.84 -6.02
C TYR A 98 -19.77 3.95 -6.22
N ARG A 99 -18.87 4.11 -5.26
CA ARG A 99 -17.72 5.02 -5.37
C ARG A 99 -16.57 4.27 -6.06
N SER A 100 -15.97 4.92 -7.04
CA SER A 100 -14.76 4.43 -7.71
C SER A 100 -13.50 4.42 -6.82
N SER A 101 -13.61 4.91 -5.58
CA SER A 101 -12.52 4.96 -4.58
C SER A 101 -11.78 3.64 -4.44
N MET A 102 -12.50 2.51 -4.34
CA MET A 102 -11.85 1.20 -4.17
C MET A 102 -10.97 0.83 -5.36
N HIS A 103 -11.41 1.12 -6.58
CA HIS A 103 -10.62 0.86 -7.79
C HIS A 103 -9.42 1.81 -7.91
N MET A 104 -9.53 3.04 -7.42
CA MET A 104 -8.40 3.98 -7.40
C MET A 104 -7.26 3.51 -6.49
N MET A 105 -7.54 2.75 -5.42
CA MET A 105 -6.50 2.21 -4.53
C MET A 105 -5.58 1.23 -5.24
N SER A 106 -6.09 0.49 -6.23
CA SER A 106 -5.29 -0.52 -6.94
C SER A 106 -4.12 0.07 -7.71
N GLU A 107 -4.21 1.33 -8.18
CA GLU A 107 -3.12 1.98 -8.93
C GLU A 107 -1.81 2.07 -8.11
N PRO A 108 -1.77 2.70 -6.91
CA PRO A 108 -0.55 2.72 -6.09
C PRO A 108 -0.17 1.35 -5.51
N LEU A 109 -1.13 0.47 -5.23
CA LEU A 109 -0.84 -0.88 -4.70
C LEU A 109 -0.12 -1.75 -5.74
N LEU A 110 -0.62 -1.77 -6.97
CA LEU A 110 0.01 -2.49 -8.08
C LEU A 110 1.37 -1.90 -8.45
N LEU A 111 1.53 -0.57 -8.36
CA LEU A 111 2.84 0.05 -8.54
C LEU A 111 3.83 -0.43 -7.48
N PHE A 112 3.42 -0.44 -6.21
CA PHE A 112 4.25 -0.94 -5.11
C PHE A 112 4.62 -2.41 -5.30
N GLU A 113 3.62 -3.26 -5.60
CA GLU A 113 3.83 -4.68 -5.89
C GLU A 113 4.80 -4.87 -7.06
N THR A 114 4.68 -4.08 -8.13
CA THR A 114 5.60 -4.14 -9.27
C THR A 114 7.02 -3.81 -8.86
N VAL A 115 7.22 -2.73 -8.09
CA VAL A 115 8.55 -2.32 -7.63
C VAL A 115 9.16 -3.40 -6.73
N PHE A 116 8.34 -4.03 -5.89
CA PHE A 116 8.77 -5.08 -4.98
C PHE A 116 9.09 -6.41 -5.71
N VAL A 117 8.17 -6.91 -6.54
CA VAL A 117 8.28 -8.22 -7.21
C VAL A 117 9.32 -8.19 -8.34
N GLU A 118 9.41 -7.10 -9.10
CA GLU A 118 10.36 -6.96 -10.20
C GLU A 118 11.73 -6.40 -9.74
N ASP A 119 11.97 -6.25 -8.42
CA ASP A 119 13.19 -5.68 -7.84
C ASP A 119 13.62 -4.36 -8.51
N ARG A 120 12.65 -3.43 -8.65
CA ARG A 120 12.89 -2.15 -9.31
C ARG A 120 13.44 -1.11 -8.34
N SER A 121 13.96 -0.03 -8.92
CA SER A 121 14.38 1.13 -8.15
C SER A 121 13.21 1.67 -7.31
N ILE A 122 13.46 1.93 -6.03
CA ILE A 122 12.49 2.60 -5.15
C ILE A 122 12.08 3.99 -5.67
N MET A 123 12.92 4.60 -6.52
CA MET A 123 12.60 5.87 -7.18
C MET A 123 11.41 5.76 -8.13
N ASP A 124 11.08 4.56 -8.62
CA ASP A 124 9.89 4.31 -9.45
C ASP A 124 8.59 4.49 -8.64
N LEU A 125 8.64 4.53 -7.30
CA LEU A 125 7.49 4.95 -6.50
C LEU A 125 7.21 6.45 -6.65
N ILE A 126 8.20 7.25 -7.01
CA ILE A 126 8.07 8.72 -7.12
C ILE A 126 7.92 9.15 -8.58
N ASP A 127 8.81 8.67 -9.46
CA ASP A 127 8.90 9.07 -10.86
C ASP A 127 9.06 7.85 -11.78
N PRO A 128 8.02 7.01 -11.93
CA PRO A 128 8.08 5.86 -12.83
C PRO A 128 7.85 6.25 -14.29
N ASP A 129 8.37 5.43 -15.21
CA ASP A 129 8.11 5.51 -16.64
C ASP A 129 6.77 4.85 -17.07
N TYR A 130 6.01 4.31 -16.10
CA TYR A 130 4.74 3.62 -16.30
C TYR A 130 3.76 3.83 -15.14
N THR A 131 2.49 3.55 -15.37
CA THR A 131 1.48 3.42 -14.31
C THR A 131 0.60 2.20 -14.55
N TRP A 132 -0.23 1.86 -13.57
CA TRP A 132 -1.28 0.87 -13.67
C TRP A 132 -2.63 1.55 -13.87
N GLU A 133 -3.29 1.25 -14.98
CA GLU A 133 -4.54 1.90 -15.34
C GLU A 133 -5.59 0.85 -15.71
N SER A 134 -6.81 1.04 -15.20
CA SER A 134 -8.01 0.33 -15.67
C SER A 134 -8.78 1.17 -16.68
N ASP A 135 -9.69 0.55 -17.44
CA ASP A 135 -10.52 1.30 -18.39
C ASP A 135 -11.35 2.41 -17.70
N MET A 136 -11.78 2.19 -16.46
CA MET A 136 -12.44 3.21 -15.64
C MET A 136 -11.50 4.37 -15.28
N LEU A 137 -10.28 4.08 -14.80
CA LEU A 137 -9.31 5.14 -14.46
C LEU A 137 -8.91 5.93 -15.71
N ARG A 138 -8.70 5.25 -16.84
CA ARG A 138 -8.42 5.91 -18.12
C ARG A 138 -9.50 6.89 -18.52
N ALA A 139 -10.77 6.49 -18.41
CA ALA A 139 -11.90 7.36 -18.67
C ALA A 139 -11.94 8.56 -17.71
N ASN A 140 -11.68 8.33 -16.41
CA ASN A 140 -11.61 9.39 -15.41
C ASN A 140 -10.51 10.41 -15.72
N TYR A 141 -9.30 9.95 -16.04
CA TYR A 141 -8.18 10.82 -16.42
C TYR A 141 -8.42 11.59 -17.70
N ALA A 142 -9.12 10.98 -18.66
CA ALA A 142 -9.52 11.64 -19.90
C ALA A 142 -10.71 12.61 -19.72
N GLY A 143 -11.27 12.74 -18.52
CA GLY A 143 -12.45 13.57 -18.26
C GLY A 143 -13.74 13.05 -18.88
N HIS A 144 -13.78 11.78 -19.28
CA HIS A 144 -14.95 11.16 -19.92
C HIS A 144 -15.92 10.60 -18.86
N SER A 145 -17.21 10.85 -19.08
CA SER A 145 -18.25 10.71 -18.06
C SER A 145 -18.95 9.35 -18.01
N ARG A 146 -18.53 8.34 -18.77
CA ARG A 146 -19.25 7.06 -18.85
C ARG A 146 -18.29 5.88 -18.99
N ALA A 147 -17.99 5.22 -17.88
CA ALA A 147 -17.92 3.77 -17.93
C ALA A 147 -19.34 3.28 -18.29
N GLY A 148 -19.49 2.45 -19.32
CA GLY A 148 -20.79 1.89 -19.70
C GLY A 148 -21.39 1.14 -18.51
N GLY A 149 -22.70 1.20 -18.30
CA GLY A 149 -23.40 0.79 -17.06
C GLY A 149 -23.38 -0.69 -16.68
N ASP A 150 -22.54 -1.49 -17.33
CA ASP A 150 -22.38 -2.91 -17.05
C ASP A 150 -21.38 -3.13 -15.92
N VAL A 151 -21.67 -4.03 -14.99
CA VAL A 151 -20.68 -4.44 -13.98
C VAL A 151 -19.55 -5.16 -14.71
N GLN A 152 -18.46 -4.46 -14.94
CA GLN A 152 -17.29 -4.99 -15.62
C GLN A 152 -16.14 -5.18 -14.65
N VAL A 153 -15.45 -6.32 -14.81
CA VAL A 153 -14.18 -6.58 -14.13
C VAL A 153 -13.20 -5.49 -14.51
N GLN A 154 -12.68 -4.77 -13.52
CA GLN A 154 -11.65 -3.76 -13.75
C GLN A 154 -10.31 -4.46 -13.94
N VAL A 155 -9.92 -4.66 -15.19
CA VAL A 155 -8.60 -5.21 -15.54
C VAL A 155 -7.60 -4.07 -15.56
N PHE A 156 -6.60 -4.14 -14.69
CA PHE A 156 -5.48 -3.21 -14.67
C PHE A 156 -4.42 -3.65 -15.67
N ARG A 157 -3.89 -2.69 -16.42
CA ARG A 157 -2.79 -2.90 -17.35
C ARG A 157 -1.70 -1.90 -17.06
N ARG A 158 -0.45 -2.36 -17.16
CA ARG A 158 0.71 -1.49 -17.13
C ARG A 158 0.79 -0.71 -18.43
N VAL A 159 0.82 0.62 -18.33
CA VAL A 159 0.84 1.54 -19.46
C VAL A 159 2.02 2.51 -19.34
N PRO A 160 2.75 2.80 -20.44
CA PRO A 160 3.85 3.76 -20.41
C PRO A 160 3.32 5.17 -20.17
N LEU A 161 4.00 5.92 -19.31
CA LEU A 161 3.68 7.32 -19.04
C LEU A 161 4.35 8.22 -20.06
N LYS A 162 3.58 9.17 -20.61
CA LYS A 162 4.06 10.23 -21.49
C LYS A 162 3.96 11.63 -20.87
N ASP A 163 3.13 11.75 -19.83
CA ASP A 163 2.87 13.00 -19.13
C ASP A 163 3.54 12.96 -17.75
N PRO A 164 4.52 13.82 -17.46
CA PRO A 164 5.24 13.83 -16.18
C PRO A 164 4.37 14.24 -14.99
N ARG A 165 3.12 14.66 -15.22
CA ARG A 165 2.15 15.00 -14.17
C ARG A 165 1.38 13.78 -13.66
N ARG A 166 1.59 12.61 -14.26
CA ARG A 166 0.92 11.36 -13.92
C ARG A 166 1.95 10.33 -13.46
N GLY A 167 1.55 9.46 -12.55
CA GLY A 167 2.37 8.35 -12.07
C GLY A 167 2.81 8.49 -10.62
N GLY A 168 3.57 7.48 -10.19
CA GLY A 168 4.05 7.36 -8.83
C GLY A 168 2.94 7.26 -7.79
N VAL A 169 3.36 7.28 -6.52
CA VAL A 169 2.46 7.27 -5.38
C VAL A 169 1.87 8.66 -5.08
N ILE A 170 2.42 9.73 -5.66
CA ILE A 170 2.05 11.12 -5.35
C ILE A 170 0.91 11.63 -6.25
N THR A 171 0.93 11.28 -7.55
CA THR A 171 -0.01 11.84 -8.56
C THR A 171 -1.02 10.83 -9.09
N ASN A 172 -1.15 9.67 -8.46
CA ASN A 172 -2.22 8.71 -8.76
C ASN A 172 -3.60 9.19 -8.29
N ALA A 173 -4.65 8.53 -8.79
CA ALA A 173 -6.03 8.93 -8.55
C ALA A 173 -6.42 8.85 -7.06
N ALA A 174 -5.91 7.85 -6.33
CA ALA A 174 -6.18 7.65 -4.92
C ALA A 174 -5.68 8.83 -4.07
N VAL A 175 -4.39 9.16 -4.19
CA VAL A 175 -3.76 10.24 -3.42
C VAL A 175 -4.32 11.60 -3.82
N MET A 176 -4.54 11.84 -5.12
CA MET A 176 -5.16 13.08 -5.57
C MET A 176 -6.57 13.29 -5.00
N THR A 177 -7.33 12.21 -4.84
CA THR A 177 -8.70 12.27 -4.32
C THR A 177 -8.73 12.42 -2.80
N MET A 178 -7.97 11.61 -2.06
CA MET A 178 -7.99 11.65 -0.58
C MET A 178 -7.36 12.93 -0.01
N THR A 179 -6.55 13.64 -0.79
CA THR A 179 -5.96 14.95 -0.41
C THR A 179 -6.78 16.15 -0.92
N SER A 180 -8.02 15.92 -1.37
CA SER A 180 -8.91 16.96 -1.88
C SER A 180 -10.18 17.11 -1.05
N THR A 181 -10.86 18.24 -1.21
CA THR A 181 -12.23 18.44 -0.68
C THR A 181 -13.28 17.96 -1.66
N PRO A 182 -14.55 17.79 -1.22
CA PRO A 182 -15.65 17.41 -2.12
C PRO A 182 -15.79 18.28 -3.36
N THR A 183 -15.47 19.58 -3.28
CA THR A 183 -15.73 20.55 -4.36
C THR A 183 -14.48 21.00 -5.10
N ARG A 184 -13.28 20.88 -4.51
CA ARG A 184 -12.04 21.42 -5.09
C ARG A 184 -10.79 20.66 -4.65
N THR A 185 -9.75 20.77 -5.47
CA THR A 185 -8.40 20.26 -5.17
C THR A 185 -7.72 21.11 -4.09
N GLN A 186 -6.79 20.51 -3.34
CA GLN A 186 -6.04 21.20 -2.29
C GLN A 186 -4.52 20.96 -2.40
N PRO A 187 -3.80 21.77 -3.20
CA PRO A 187 -2.36 21.62 -3.36
C PRO A 187 -1.58 21.72 -2.04
N ILE A 188 -2.00 22.59 -1.12
CA ILE A 188 -1.34 22.77 0.20
C ILE A 188 -1.47 21.50 1.04
N THR A 189 -2.68 20.95 1.15
CA THR A 189 -2.93 19.69 1.89
C THR A 189 -2.15 18.53 1.29
N ARG A 190 -2.05 18.47 -0.05
CA ARG A 190 -1.22 17.47 -0.73
C ARG A 190 0.26 17.64 -0.41
N GLY A 191 0.78 18.87 -0.45
CA GLY A 191 2.17 19.15 -0.07
C GLY A 191 2.48 18.76 1.37
N ALA A 192 1.57 19.06 2.30
CA ALA A 192 1.68 18.63 3.70
C ALA A 192 1.69 17.09 3.81
N TRP A 193 0.78 16.41 3.11
CA TRP A 193 0.75 14.94 3.07
C TRP A 193 2.08 14.37 2.56
N VAL A 194 2.62 14.86 1.42
CA VAL A 194 3.92 14.42 0.88
C VAL A 194 5.02 14.58 1.91
N ASN A 195 5.10 15.75 2.56
CA ASN A 195 6.11 16.00 3.59
C ASN A 195 6.00 15.07 4.80
N THR A 196 4.78 14.67 5.19
CA THR A 196 4.53 13.82 6.37
C THR A 196 4.44 12.32 6.09
N VAL A 197 4.37 11.89 4.83
CA VAL A 197 4.21 10.47 4.47
C VAL A 197 5.40 9.96 3.66
N ILE A 198 6.00 10.80 2.82
CA ILE A 198 7.10 10.39 1.93
C ILE A 198 8.47 10.75 2.50
N PHE A 199 8.62 11.89 3.18
CA PHE A 199 9.93 12.42 3.62
C PHE A 199 10.19 12.33 5.13
N THR A 200 9.33 11.66 5.89
CA THR A 200 9.40 11.50 7.35
C THR A 200 10.08 10.21 7.74
#